data_AF-F0Z4C7-F1
#
_entry.id   AF-F0Z4C7-F1
#
_cell.length_a   1.000
_cell.length_b   1.000
_cell.length_c   1.000
_cell.angle_alpha   90.00
_cell.angle_beta   90.00
_cell.angle_gamma   90.00
#
_symmetry.space_group_name_H-M   'P 1'
#
loop_
_entity.id
_entity.type
_entity.pdbx_description
1 polymer ?
#
loop_
_entity_poly.entity_id
_entity_poly.type
_entity_poly.pdbx_seq_one_letter_code
_entity_poly.pdbx_strand_id
1 'polypeptide(L)'
;MSKGIIQQIIGPVIDIKFDEEQMPNLLNAIHIEQDGKTIVAEVEQHIGADQARCIALSSTDGMYRGMEATDTGEPIKVPVGKEVLGRLFNVLGEPIDEKGSVETDQYQAIHRPAPDYKDQDTSSVIFETGIKVIDLLAPYTKGGKVGLFGGAGVGKTVLIQELINNIAKE
;
A
#
# COMPACT_ATOMS: atom_id res chain seq x y z
N MET A 1 16.69 -12.83 7.66
CA MET A 1 16.26 -11.76 8.59
C MET A 1 17.51 -11.15 9.18
N SER A 2 17.82 -9.92 8.77
CA SER A 2 18.92 -9.16 9.38
C SER A 2 18.37 -8.29 10.51
N LYS A 3 19.22 -8.04 11.50
CA LYS A 3 18.88 -7.18 12.64
C LYS A 3 19.61 -5.86 12.50
N GLY A 4 18.90 -4.79 12.81
CA GLY A 4 19.41 -3.44 12.83
C GLY A 4 19.09 -2.76 14.16
N ILE A 5 19.76 -1.63 14.40
CA ILE A 5 19.60 -0.83 15.60
C ILE A 5 19.24 0.59 15.21
N ILE A 6 18.14 1.11 15.77
CA ILE A 6 17.68 2.47 15.50
C ILE A 6 18.72 3.49 15.99
N GLN A 7 19.19 4.34 15.08
CA GLN A 7 20.16 5.41 15.38
C GLN A 7 19.48 6.77 15.54
N GLN A 8 18.39 7.01 14.81
CA GLN A 8 17.72 8.30 14.79
C GLN A 8 16.24 8.15 14.48
N ILE A 9 15.43 9.04 15.07
CA ILE A 9 13.98 9.13 14.85
C ILE A 9 13.64 10.61 14.67
N ILE A 10 13.08 10.99 13.52
CA ILE A 10 12.64 12.35 13.19
C ILE A 10 11.21 12.27 12.63
N GLY A 11 10.22 12.43 13.51
CA GLY A 11 8.82 12.18 13.15
C GLY A 11 8.67 10.75 12.63
N PRO A 12 8.04 10.51 11.46
CA PRO A 12 7.87 9.17 10.91
C PRO A 12 9.15 8.59 10.29
N VAL A 13 10.24 9.38 10.17
CA VAL A 13 11.49 8.94 9.55
C VAL A 13 12.39 8.30 10.59
N ILE A 14 12.81 7.06 10.35
CA ILE A 14 13.66 6.28 11.24
C ILE A 14 14.92 5.88 10.47
N ASP A 15 16.09 6.29 10.97
CA ASP A 15 17.37 5.81 10.42
C ASP A 15 17.85 4.63 11.27
N ILE A 16 18.06 3.48 10.62
CA ILE A 16 18.37 2.20 11.24
C ILE A 16 19.71 1.71 10.70
N LYS A 17 20.64 1.40 11.60
CA LYS A 17 21.94 0.84 11.23
C LYS A 17 21.85 -0.69 11.18
N PHE A 18 22.26 -1.28 10.08
CA PHE A 18 22.42 -2.73 9.90
C PHE A 18 23.91 -3.07 9.77
N ASP A 19 24.22 -4.36 9.76
CA ASP A 19 25.54 -4.82 9.32
C ASP A 19 25.69 -4.62 7.81
N GLU A 20 26.88 -4.23 7.35
CA GLU A 20 27.16 -3.88 5.95
C GLU A 20 26.74 -4.99 4.96
N GLU A 21 27.05 -6.25 5.29
CA GLU A 21 26.71 -7.42 4.47
C GLU A 21 25.21 -7.80 4.53
N GLN A 22 24.45 -7.18 5.43
CA GLN A 22 23.06 -7.52 5.72
C GLN A 22 22.10 -6.34 5.52
N MET A 23 22.52 -5.36 4.72
CA MET A 23 21.71 -4.21 4.36
C MET A 23 20.39 -4.65 3.70
N PRO A 24 19.23 -4.20 4.20
CA PRO A 24 17.95 -4.54 3.60
C PRO A 24 17.81 -3.89 2.22
N ASN A 25 17.05 -4.54 1.33
CA ASN A 25 16.74 -3.94 0.04
C ASN A 25 15.83 -2.72 0.22
N LEU A 26 15.84 -1.82 -0.77
CA LEU A 26 14.81 -0.79 -0.87
C LEU A 26 13.43 -1.45 -0.91
N LEU A 27 12.45 -0.78 -0.30
CA LEU A 27 11.05 -1.19 -0.20
C LEU A 27 10.80 -2.43 0.67
N ASN A 28 11.83 -2.99 1.35
CA ASN A 28 11.62 -4.03 2.34
C ASN A 28 10.89 -3.49 3.57
N ALA A 29 10.03 -4.33 4.16
CA ALA A 29 9.42 -4.07 5.44
C ALA A 29 10.40 -4.39 6.58
N ILE A 30 10.46 -3.48 7.56
CA ILE A 30 11.21 -3.59 8.79
C ILE A 30 10.23 -3.66 9.96
N HIS A 31 10.37 -4.69 10.78
CA HIS A 31 9.56 -4.90 11.99
C HIS A 31 10.31 -4.41 13.22
N ILE A 32 9.63 -3.62 14.05
CA ILE A 32 10.19 -3.07 15.29
C ILE A 32 9.22 -3.41 16.41
N GLU A 33 9.68 -4.20 17.38
CA GLU A 33 8.86 -4.62 18.51
C GLU A 33 8.82 -3.53 19.59
N GLN A 34 7.62 -3.09 19.94
CA GLN A 34 7.37 -2.09 20.98
C GLN A 34 6.16 -2.50 21.81
N ASP A 35 6.36 -2.69 23.12
CA ASP A 35 5.28 -2.98 24.08
C ASP A 35 4.35 -4.15 23.67
N GLY A 36 4.92 -5.18 23.03
CA GLY A 36 4.18 -6.34 22.53
C GLY A 36 3.39 -6.10 21.24
N LYS A 37 3.67 -5.00 20.53
CA LYS A 37 3.15 -4.69 19.21
C LYS A 37 4.29 -4.57 18.20
N THR A 38 4.04 -5.02 16.98
CA THR A 38 4.96 -4.82 15.87
C THR A 38 4.64 -3.52 15.15
N ILE A 39 5.59 -2.58 15.17
CA ILE A 39 5.58 -1.37 14.35
C ILE A 39 6.27 -1.70 13.02
N VAL A 40 5.61 -1.40 11.91
CA VAL A 40 6.14 -1.65 10.57
C VAL A 40 6.68 -0.34 9.98
N ALA A 41 7.92 -0.38 9.50
CA ALA A 41 8.52 0.67 8.69
C ALA A 41 8.96 0.11 7.34
N GLU A 42 9.07 0.95 6.31
CA GLU A 42 9.54 0.55 4.98
C GLU A 42 10.86 1.25 4.65
N VAL A 43 11.83 0.52 4.08
CA VAL A 43 13.10 1.08 3.65
C VAL A 43 12.92 1.94 2.40
N GLU A 44 13.30 3.22 2.47
CA GLU A 44 13.14 4.16 1.36
C GLU A 44 14.47 4.56 0.74
N GLN A 45 15.54 4.55 1.53
CA GLN A 45 16.85 5.02 1.06
C GLN A 45 18.00 4.37 1.83
N HIS A 46 19.11 4.10 1.15
CA HIS A 46 20.40 3.86 1.80
C HIS A 46 21.16 5.19 1.91
N ILE A 47 21.50 5.60 3.14
CA ILE A 47 22.10 6.91 3.41
C ILE A 47 23.61 6.83 3.71
N GLY A 48 24.22 5.65 3.53
CA GLY A 48 25.62 5.37 3.81
C GLY A 48 25.88 4.99 5.26
N ALA A 49 27.13 4.63 5.58
CA ALA A 49 27.53 4.17 6.93
C ALA A 49 26.65 3.05 7.50
N ASP A 50 26.28 2.11 6.62
CA ASP A 50 25.46 0.93 6.92
C ASP A 50 24.06 1.28 7.45
N GLN A 51 23.53 2.43 7.04
CA GLN A 51 22.21 2.91 7.47
C GLN A 51 21.18 2.90 6.35
N ALA A 52 20.02 2.35 6.70
CA ALA A 52 18.79 2.43 5.93
C ALA A 52 17.87 3.47 6.57
N ARG A 53 17.42 4.43 5.77
CA ARG A 53 16.36 5.35 6.13
C ARG A 53 15.02 4.71 5.80
N CYS A 54 14.18 4.62 6.83
CA CYS A 54 12.89 3.98 6.76
C CYS A 54 11.77 4.99 7.09
N ILE A 55 10.57 4.74 6.57
CA ILE A 55 9.35 5.47 6.95
C ILE A 55 8.45 4.54 7.74
N ALA A 56 8.12 4.93 8.97
CA ALA A 56 7.16 4.22 9.81
C ALA A 56 5.73 4.41 9.29
N LEU A 57 4.94 3.33 9.27
CA LEU A 57 3.54 3.32 8.84
C LEU A 57 2.54 3.47 9.99
N SER A 58 3.05 3.66 11.21
CA SER A 58 2.29 4.00 12.42
C SER A 58 3.03 5.05 13.24
N SER A 59 2.44 5.51 14.34
CA SER A 59 3.11 6.45 15.24
C SER A 59 4.44 5.89 15.75
N THR A 60 5.46 6.74 15.80
CA THR A 60 6.78 6.44 16.38
C THR A 60 6.89 6.87 17.85
N ASP A 61 5.78 7.27 18.47
CA ASP A 61 5.76 7.70 19.86
C ASP A 61 6.19 6.56 20.80
N GLY A 62 7.06 6.89 21.75
CA GLY A 62 7.61 5.92 22.70
C GLY A 62 8.76 5.06 22.13
N MET A 63 9.05 5.14 20.83
CA MET A 63 10.25 4.55 20.27
C MET A 63 11.50 5.30 20.73
N TYR A 64 12.61 4.59 20.86
CA TYR A 64 13.89 5.17 21.29
C TYR A 64 15.06 4.59 20.50
N ARG A 65 16.16 5.35 20.47
CA ARG A 65 17.42 4.92 19.84
C ARG A 65 17.99 3.72 20.58
N GLY A 66 18.53 2.76 19.85
CA GLY A 66 19.02 1.51 20.41
C GLY A 66 18.01 0.37 20.36
N MET A 67 16.73 0.63 20.00
CA MET A 67 15.76 -0.43 19.75
C MET A 67 16.19 -1.32 18.58
N GLU A 68 15.88 -2.60 18.69
CA GLU A 68 16.13 -3.58 17.64
C GLU A 68 15.05 -3.47 16.56
N ALA A 69 15.49 -3.56 15.31
CA ALA A 69 14.65 -3.58 14.12
C ALA A 69 15.02 -4.82 13.29
N THR A 70 14.05 -5.50 12.73
CA THR A 70 14.26 -6.75 11.98
C THR A 70 13.80 -6.57 10.54
N ASP A 71 14.71 -6.80 9.58
CA ASP A 71 14.35 -6.89 8.17
C ASP A 71 13.58 -8.18 7.90
N THR A 72 12.39 -8.04 7.33
CA THR A 72 11.57 -9.16 6.87
C THR A 72 12.15 -9.82 5.62
N GLY A 73 13.01 -9.11 4.87
CA GLY A 73 13.61 -9.57 3.63
C GLY A 73 12.73 -9.34 2.40
N GLU A 74 11.54 -8.78 2.58
CA GLU A 74 10.55 -8.60 1.52
C GLU A 74 9.71 -7.34 1.71
N PRO A 75 9.06 -6.81 0.65
CA PRO A 75 8.14 -5.69 0.80
C PRO A 75 6.91 -6.07 1.60
N ILE A 76 6.18 -5.04 2.05
CA ILE A 76 4.86 -5.21 2.67
C ILE A 76 3.95 -5.97 1.72
N LYS A 77 3.29 -7.02 2.26
CA LYS A 77 2.33 -7.83 1.53
C LYS A 77 0.94 -7.68 2.12
N VAL A 78 -0.05 -7.62 1.25
CA VAL A 78 -1.46 -7.47 1.61
C VAL A 78 -2.27 -8.68 1.11
N PRO A 79 -3.36 -9.05 1.79
CA PRO A 79 -4.23 -10.12 1.34
C PRO A 79 -4.89 -9.73 0.01
N VAL A 80 -5.02 -10.70 -0.90
CA VAL A 80 -5.74 -10.55 -2.17
C VAL A 80 -6.69 -11.73 -2.36
N GLY A 81 -7.61 -11.62 -3.32
CA GLY A 81 -8.58 -12.67 -3.64
C GLY A 81 -10.01 -12.17 -3.61
N LYS A 82 -10.97 -13.08 -3.50
CA LYS A 82 -12.41 -12.73 -3.37
C LYS A 82 -12.80 -12.51 -1.91
N GLU A 83 -12.01 -13.07 -0.99
CA GLU A 83 -12.19 -13.08 0.46
C GLU A 83 -12.06 -11.68 1.06
N VAL A 84 -11.37 -10.78 0.35
CA VAL A 84 -11.19 -9.38 0.74
C VAL A 84 -12.37 -8.49 0.37
N LEU A 85 -13.31 -8.96 -0.47
CA LEU A 85 -14.45 -8.15 -0.93
C LEU A 85 -15.38 -7.80 0.24
N GLY A 86 -15.74 -6.52 0.35
CA GLY A 86 -16.62 -6.02 1.40
C GLY A 86 -15.98 -5.90 2.80
N ARG A 87 -14.66 -6.09 2.88
CA ARG A 87 -13.85 -5.88 4.09
C ARG A 87 -13.16 -4.50 4.05
N LEU A 88 -12.78 -3.98 5.21
CA LEU A 88 -11.93 -2.78 5.32
C LEU A 88 -10.55 -3.17 5.84
N PHE A 89 -9.50 -2.64 5.22
CA PHE A 89 -8.11 -2.91 5.60
C PHE A 89 -7.34 -1.60 5.81
N ASN A 90 -6.32 -1.67 6.66
CA ASN A 90 -5.28 -0.64 6.72
C ASN A 90 -4.21 -0.87 5.63
N VAL A 91 -3.18 -0.01 5.61
CA VAL A 91 -2.07 -0.07 4.63
C VAL A 91 -1.26 -1.37 4.72
N LEU A 92 -1.23 -2.01 5.89
CA LEU A 92 -0.52 -3.28 6.13
C LEU A 92 -1.34 -4.49 5.71
N GLY A 93 -2.58 -4.29 5.24
CA GLY A 93 -3.48 -5.38 4.87
C GLY A 93 -4.19 -6.02 6.07
N GLU A 94 -4.18 -5.39 7.23
CA GLU A 94 -4.87 -5.88 8.43
C GLU A 94 -6.33 -5.41 8.43
N PRO A 95 -7.30 -6.28 8.78
CA PRO A 95 -8.71 -5.91 8.81
C PRO A 95 -9.02 -4.95 9.96
N ILE A 96 -9.76 -3.86 9.66
CA ILE A 96 -10.14 -2.81 10.61
C ILE A 96 -11.66 -2.64 10.76
N ASP A 97 -12.44 -3.58 10.26
CA ASP A 97 -13.91 -3.55 10.23
C ASP A 97 -14.59 -4.32 11.38
N GLU A 98 -13.81 -4.80 12.37
CA GLU A 98 -14.29 -5.59 13.51
C GLU A 98 -15.00 -6.92 13.14
N LYS A 99 -14.86 -7.39 11.89
CA LYS A 99 -15.47 -8.65 11.41
C LYS A 99 -14.57 -9.89 11.55
N GLY A 100 -13.52 -9.79 12.36
CA GLY A 100 -12.52 -10.85 12.53
C GLY A 100 -11.47 -10.90 11.41
N SER A 101 -10.67 -11.96 11.36
CA SER A 101 -9.63 -12.16 10.34
C SER A 101 -10.23 -12.39 8.95
N VAL A 102 -9.41 -12.25 7.92
CA VAL A 102 -9.70 -12.71 6.55
C VAL A 102 -8.86 -13.95 6.31
N GLU A 103 -9.51 -15.09 6.09
CA GLU A 103 -8.80 -16.31 5.73
C GLU A 103 -8.49 -16.29 4.24
N THR A 104 -7.22 -16.11 3.90
CA THR A 104 -6.71 -16.21 2.53
C THR A 104 -5.29 -16.74 2.55
N ASP A 105 -4.94 -17.57 1.57
CA ASP A 105 -3.57 -18.03 1.34
C ASP A 105 -2.82 -17.13 0.34
N GLN A 106 -3.51 -16.12 -0.21
CA GLN A 106 -2.98 -15.28 -1.28
C GLN A 106 -2.60 -13.90 -0.74
N TYR A 107 -1.30 -13.63 -0.76
CA TYR A 107 -0.72 -12.33 -0.41
C TYR A 107 0.12 -11.80 -1.58
N GLN A 108 0.03 -10.50 -1.85
CA GLN A 108 0.84 -9.84 -2.86
C GLN A 108 1.57 -8.64 -2.28
N ALA A 109 2.80 -8.41 -2.75
CA ALA A 109 3.57 -7.23 -2.40
C ALA A 109 2.90 -5.96 -2.95
N ILE A 110 2.88 -4.89 -2.15
CA ILE A 110 2.32 -3.60 -2.58
C ILE A 110 3.17 -2.93 -3.68
N HIS A 111 4.46 -3.26 -3.72
CA HIS A 111 5.41 -2.81 -4.74
C HIS A 111 5.53 -3.85 -5.84
N ARG A 112 5.08 -3.48 -7.05
CA ARG A 112 5.20 -4.32 -8.25
C ARG A 112 5.59 -3.46 -9.44
N PRO A 113 6.48 -3.93 -10.34
CA PRO A 113 6.77 -3.22 -11.58
C PRO A 113 5.50 -3.03 -12.40
N ALA A 114 5.45 -1.94 -13.15
CA ALA A 114 4.41 -1.72 -14.15
C ALA A 114 4.46 -2.82 -15.22
N PRO A 115 3.34 -3.10 -15.92
CA PRO A 115 3.33 -4.04 -17.03
C PRO A 115 4.36 -3.68 -18.12
N ASP A 116 5.02 -4.69 -18.68
CA ASP A 116 5.97 -4.51 -19.77
C ASP A 116 5.28 -3.95 -21.02
N TYR A 117 6.03 -3.27 -21.90
CA TYR A 117 5.51 -2.71 -23.15
C TYR A 117 4.77 -3.74 -24.02
N LYS A 118 5.26 -4.99 -24.07
CA LYS A 118 4.65 -6.09 -24.84
C LYS A 118 3.28 -6.54 -24.30
N ASP A 119 3.01 -6.29 -23.02
CA ASP A 119 1.78 -6.67 -22.34
C ASP A 119 0.74 -5.54 -22.37
N GLN A 120 1.08 -4.39 -22.96
CA GLN A 120 0.18 -3.25 -23.09
C GLN A 120 -0.76 -3.45 -24.28
N ASP A 121 -2.06 -3.41 -24.01
CA ASP A 121 -3.08 -3.37 -25.05
C ASP A 121 -3.20 -1.95 -25.61
N THR A 122 -2.99 -1.80 -26.92
CA THR A 122 -3.11 -0.51 -27.62
C THR A 122 -4.54 -0.23 -28.10
N SER A 123 -5.46 -1.17 -27.92
CA SER A 123 -6.85 -0.99 -28.32
C SER A 123 -7.58 -0.08 -27.33
N SER A 124 -8.32 0.89 -27.88
CA SER A 124 -9.23 1.70 -27.07
C SER A 124 -10.61 1.09 -27.12
N VAL A 125 -11.01 0.46 -26.01
CA VAL A 125 -12.35 -0.10 -25.85
C VAL A 125 -13.12 0.80 -24.88
N ILE A 126 -14.30 1.25 -25.29
CA ILE A 126 -15.18 2.05 -24.42
C ILE A 126 -15.64 1.18 -23.25
N PHE A 127 -15.61 1.78 -22.06
CA PHE A 127 -16.18 1.24 -20.84
C PHE A 127 -17.53 1.92 -20.60
N GLU A 128 -18.62 1.21 -20.89
CA GLU A 128 -19.97 1.71 -20.69
C GLU A 128 -20.28 1.79 -19.19
N THR A 129 -20.66 2.97 -18.73
CA THR A 129 -20.90 3.22 -17.29
C THR A 129 -22.38 3.15 -16.91
N GLY A 130 -23.28 3.23 -17.90
CA GLY A 130 -24.72 3.40 -17.71
C GLY A 130 -25.11 4.84 -17.34
N ILE A 131 -24.15 5.77 -17.32
CA ILE A 131 -24.35 7.16 -16.93
C ILE A 131 -24.30 8.02 -18.19
N LYS A 132 -25.48 8.44 -18.66
CA LYS A 132 -25.65 9.15 -19.95
C LYS A 132 -24.67 10.30 -20.18
N VAL A 133 -24.41 11.13 -19.17
CA VAL A 133 -23.51 12.28 -19.34
C VAL A 133 -22.05 11.84 -19.53
N ILE A 134 -21.64 10.74 -18.90
CA ILE A 134 -20.30 10.16 -19.05
C ILE A 134 -20.22 9.46 -20.40
N ASP A 135 -21.12 8.52 -20.67
CA ASP A 135 -21.08 7.71 -21.88
C ASP A 135 -21.21 8.55 -23.17
N LEU A 136 -21.92 9.69 -23.11
CA LEU A 136 -22.11 10.57 -24.27
C LEU A 136 -20.98 11.60 -24.44
N LEU A 137 -20.57 12.28 -23.37
CA LEU A 137 -19.69 13.45 -23.47
C LEU A 137 -18.23 13.16 -23.13
N ALA A 138 -17.97 12.20 -22.23
CA ALA A 138 -16.64 11.88 -21.73
C ALA A 138 -16.52 10.37 -21.44
N PRO A 139 -16.65 9.51 -22.47
CA PRO A 139 -16.71 8.06 -22.29
C PRO A 139 -15.41 7.54 -21.67
N TYR A 140 -15.53 6.59 -20.75
CA TYR A 140 -14.39 5.95 -20.11
C TYR A 140 -13.79 4.89 -21.03
N THR A 141 -12.49 4.65 -20.92
CA THR A 141 -11.80 3.58 -21.66
C THR A 141 -11.42 2.46 -20.70
N LYS A 142 -11.56 1.20 -21.14
CA LYS A 142 -11.10 0.04 -20.38
C LYS A 142 -9.57 0.13 -20.18
N GLY A 143 -9.12 -0.07 -18.94
CA GLY A 143 -7.71 0.10 -18.57
C GLY A 143 -7.22 1.56 -18.53
N GLY A 144 -8.10 2.53 -18.81
CA GLY A 144 -7.80 3.96 -18.74
C GLY A 144 -7.75 4.51 -17.32
N LYS A 145 -7.19 5.72 -17.17
CA LYS A 145 -7.20 6.49 -15.92
C LYS A 145 -8.18 7.65 -16.06
N VAL A 146 -9.06 7.82 -15.08
CA VAL A 146 -10.09 8.86 -15.07
C VAL A 146 -9.89 9.80 -13.88
N GLY A 147 -9.92 11.10 -14.12
CA GLY A 147 -9.91 12.12 -13.07
C GLY A 147 -11.31 12.60 -12.73
N LEU A 148 -11.70 12.55 -11.45
CA LEU A 148 -12.97 13.09 -10.96
C LEU A 148 -12.73 14.40 -10.20
N PHE A 149 -12.84 15.53 -10.89
CA PHE A 149 -12.60 16.85 -10.31
C PHE A 149 -13.89 17.48 -9.78
N GLY A 150 -13.90 17.92 -8.51
CA GLY A 150 -15.03 18.62 -7.93
C GLY A 150 -14.86 19.00 -6.47
N GLY A 151 -15.60 20.02 -6.01
CA GLY A 151 -15.57 20.52 -4.64
C GLY A 151 -16.31 19.63 -3.62
N ALA A 152 -16.50 20.13 -2.40
CA ALA A 152 -17.33 19.48 -1.40
C ALA A 152 -18.81 19.51 -1.83
N GLY A 153 -19.57 18.45 -1.53
CA GLY A 153 -21.03 18.41 -1.76
C GLY A 153 -21.49 18.20 -3.21
N VAL A 154 -20.58 18.07 -4.19
CA VAL A 154 -20.94 17.92 -5.62
C VAL A 154 -21.32 16.50 -6.04
N GLY A 155 -21.50 15.58 -5.10
CA GLY A 155 -21.95 14.21 -5.39
C GLY A 155 -20.87 13.21 -5.83
N LYS A 156 -19.57 13.50 -5.64
CA LYS A 156 -18.47 12.57 -5.99
C LYS A 156 -18.65 11.16 -5.41
N THR A 157 -19.02 11.07 -4.13
CA THR A 157 -19.24 9.79 -3.44
C THR A 157 -20.42 9.02 -4.04
N VAL A 158 -21.52 9.71 -4.33
CA VAL A 158 -22.71 9.12 -4.96
C VAL A 158 -22.38 8.57 -6.34
N LEU A 159 -21.58 9.31 -7.12
CA LEU A 159 -21.15 8.87 -8.44
C LEU A 159 -20.29 7.61 -8.37
N ILE A 160 -19.34 7.52 -7.42
CA ILE A 160 -18.52 6.32 -7.24
C ILE A 160 -19.38 5.12 -6.84
N GLN A 161 -20.34 5.31 -5.93
CA GLN A 161 -21.26 4.25 -5.52
C GLN A 161 -22.09 3.74 -6.72
N GLU A 162 -22.58 4.65 -7.56
CA GLU A 162 -23.36 4.27 -8.73
C GLU A 162 -22.52 3.56 -9.81
N LEU A 163 -21.27 4.00 -10.02
CA LEU A 163 -20.33 3.29 -10.87
C LEU A 163 -20.10 1.86 -10.37
N ILE A 164 -19.83 1.67 -9.07
CA ILE A 164 -19.67 0.32 -8.48
C ILE A 164 -20.95 -0.51 -8.69
N ASN A 165 -22.13 0.07 -8.46
CA ASN A 165 -23.41 -0.61 -8.62
C ASN A 165 -23.65 -1.10 -10.05
N ASN A 166 -23.38 -0.26 -11.06
CA ASN A 166 -23.63 -0.62 -12.46
C ASN A 166 -22.66 -1.70 -12.93
N ILE A 167 -21.38 -1.59 -12.54
CA ILE A 167 -20.35 -2.56 -12.89
C ILE A 167 -20.60 -3.91 -12.23
N ALA A 168 -21.06 -3.94 -10.99
CA ALA A 168 -21.29 -5.20 -10.26
C ALA A 168 -22.55 -5.96 -10.72
N LYS A 169 -23.44 -5.32 -11.49
CA LYS A 169 -24.68 -5.92 -12.02
C LYS A 169 -24.52 -6.51 -13.42
N GLU A 170 -23.51 -6.08 -14.17
CA GLU A 170 -23.08 -6.71 -15.43
C GLU A 170 -22.24 -7.96 -15.17
#